data_AF-A0A959NSM9-F1
#
_entry.id   AF-A0A959NSM9-F1
#
_cell.length_a   1.000
_cell.length_b   1.000
_cell.length_c   1.000
_cell.angle_alpha   90.00
_cell.angle_beta   90.00
_cell.angle_gamma   90.00
#
_symmetry.space_group_name_H-M   'P 1'
#
loop_
_entity.id
_entity.type
_entity.pdbx_description
1 polymer ?
#
loop_
_entity_poly.entity_id
_entity_poly.type
_entity_poly.pdbx_seq_one_letter_code
_entity_poly.pdbx_strand_id
1 'polypeptide(L)'
;MKNITEKDLYKYVFYPRELSQDKFDYISDNKAKFEDELNFLSILQSQIDTEIPENILEKINNKISGLNANTDIILKKENNKLNGTSTEFHLAAASPTSPTVEKTQTFRDEKSQYLAKVIYGDDENRLFLFAKNPDVNNNICVKILPSENEYYANLKELPINISKEKLVEQLILKLNC
;
A
#
# COMPACT_ATOMS: atom_id res chain seq x y z
N MET A 1 -6.18 -48.14 7.15
CA MET A 1 -5.31 -47.19 7.87
C MET A 1 -6.19 -46.07 8.39
N LYS A 2 -6.22 -45.82 9.72
CA LYS A 2 -6.91 -44.65 10.26
C LYS A 2 -6.08 -43.42 9.86
N ASN A 3 -6.65 -42.56 9.01
CA ASN A 3 -5.95 -41.37 8.51
C ASN A 3 -5.92 -40.33 9.63
N ILE A 4 -4.74 -40.09 10.20
CA ILE A 4 -4.49 -38.99 11.14
C ILE A 4 -4.20 -37.76 10.30
N THR A 5 -4.92 -36.67 10.59
CA THR A 5 -4.72 -35.37 9.93
C THR A 5 -4.00 -34.40 10.88
N GLU A 6 -3.41 -33.35 10.34
CA GLU A 6 -2.82 -32.26 11.14
C GLU A 6 -3.83 -31.67 12.15
N LYS A 7 -5.11 -31.58 11.76
CA LYS A 7 -6.20 -31.14 12.64
C LYS A 7 -6.38 -32.06 13.86
N ASP A 8 -6.15 -33.36 13.70
CA ASP A 8 -6.23 -34.32 14.80
C ASP A 8 -5.03 -34.15 15.76
N LEU A 9 -3.84 -33.87 15.24
CA LEU A 9 -2.65 -33.54 16.05
C LEU A 9 -2.82 -32.22 16.80
N TYR A 10 -3.38 -31.21 16.14
CA TYR A 10 -3.75 -29.95 16.77
C TYR A 10 -4.75 -30.17 17.92
N LYS A 11 -5.82 -30.92 17.68
CA LYS A 11 -6.79 -31.26 18.73
C LYS A 11 -6.14 -32.07 19.85
N TYR A 12 -5.22 -32.97 19.54
CA TYR A 12 -4.52 -33.75 20.55
C TYR A 12 -3.73 -32.86 21.55
N VAL A 13 -3.10 -31.78 21.07
CA VAL A 13 -2.31 -30.85 21.91
C VAL A 13 -3.19 -29.80 22.61
N PHE A 14 -4.10 -29.16 21.88
CA PHE A 14 -4.87 -28.01 22.38
C PHE A 14 -6.21 -28.38 23.00
N TYR A 15 -6.88 -29.43 22.49
CA TYR A 15 -8.25 -29.81 22.85
C TYR A 15 -8.43 -31.34 22.92
N PRO A 16 -7.67 -32.06 23.77
CA PRO A 16 -7.62 -33.52 23.75
C PRO A 16 -8.99 -34.18 23.97
N ARG A 17 -9.91 -33.49 24.64
CA ARG A 17 -11.30 -33.96 24.89
C ARG A 17 -12.18 -33.97 23.64
N GLU A 18 -11.82 -33.24 22.60
CA GLU A 18 -12.56 -33.23 21.32
C GLU A 18 -12.10 -34.30 20.34
N LEU A 19 -11.04 -35.02 20.68
CA LEU A 19 -10.52 -36.10 19.87
C LEU A 19 -11.24 -37.40 20.23
N SER A 20 -11.65 -38.17 19.23
CA SER A 20 -12.19 -39.52 19.45
C SER A 20 -11.14 -40.40 20.14
N GLN A 21 -11.55 -41.19 21.14
CA GLN A 21 -10.67 -42.07 21.92
C GLN A 21 -9.75 -42.93 21.03
N ASP A 22 -10.33 -43.53 20.00
CA ASP A 22 -9.65 -44.30 18.96
C ASP A 22 -8.47 -43.62 18.25
N LYS A 23 -8.52 -42.29 18.08
CA LYS A 23 -7.45 -41.49 17.46
C LYS A 23 -6.45 -41.03 18.51
N PHE A 24 -6.93 -40.74 19.71
CA PHE A 24 -6.08 -40.39 20.85
C PHE A 24 -5.11 -41.53 21.16
N ASP A 25 -5.63 -42.75 21.30
CA ASP A 25 -4.83 -43.94 21.59
C ASP A 25 -3.83 -44.20 20.45
N TYR A 26 -4.26 -44.06 19.20
CA TYR A 26 -3.38 -44.24 18.04
C TYR A 26 -2.21 -43.23 18.01
N ILE A 27 -2.47 -41.94 18.26
CA ILE A 27 -1.42 -40.91 18.32
C ILE A 27 -0.51 -41.15 19.52
N SER A 28 -1.07 -41.56 20.67
CA SER A 28 -0.30 -41.87 21.87
C SER A 28 0.63 -43.07 21.69
N ASP A 29 0.17 -44.11 20.99
CA ASP A 29 0.96 -45.33 20.73
C ASP A 29 2.00 -45.13 19.61
N ASN A 30 1.82 -44.11 18.77
CA ASN A 30 2.68 -43.81 17.62
C ASN A 30 3.34 -42.42 17.71
N LYS A 31 3.62 -41.92 18.92
CA LYS A 31 4.21 -40.58 19.13
C LYS A 31 5.45 -40.32 18.29
N ALA A 32 6.32 -41.32 18.13
CA ALA A 32 7.54 -41.21 17.33
C ALA A 32 7.29 -40.88 15.84
N LYS A 33 6.09 -41.13 15.30
CA LYS A 33 5.74 -40.78 13.92
C LYS A 33 5.32 -39.31 13.75
N PHE A 34 4.97 -38.64 14.84
CA PHE A 34 4.43 -37.27 14.84
C PHE A 34 5.23 -36.36 15.77
N GLU A 35 6.48 -36.73 16.06
CA GLU A 35 7.29 -36.09 17.09
C GLU A 35 7.57 -34.63 16.76
N ASP A 36 7.92 -34.34 15.51
CA ASP A 36 8.21 -32.99 15.04
C ASP A 36 6.97 -32.08 15.15
N GLU A 37 5.82 -32.55 14.68
CA GLU A 37 4.57 -31.80 14.71
C GLU A 37 4.05 -31.59 16.14
N LEU A 38 4.11 -32.63 16.98
CA LEU A 38 3.72 -32.53 18.38
C LEU A 38 4.63 -31.59 19.16
N ASN A 39 5.94 -31.63 18.89
CA ASN A 39 6.90 -30.75 19.54
C ASN A 39 6.64 -29.29 19.13
N PHE A 40 6.48 -29.02 17.84
CA PHE A 40 6.12 -27.69 17.34
C PHE A 40 4.83 -27.15 17.98
N LEU A 41 3.75 -27.94 17.98
CA LEU A 41 2.48 -27.54 18.57
C LEU A 41 2.58 -27.33 20.09
N SER A 42 3.40 -28.11 20.78
CA SER A 42 3.64 -27.94 22.22
C SER A 42 4.40 -26.66 22.56
N ILE A 43 5.39 -26.31 21.72
CA ILE A 43 6.11 -25.03 21.84
C ILE A 43 5.15 -23.88 21.61
N LEU A 44 4.32 -23.94 20.57
CA LEU A 44 3.29 -22.93 20.33
C LEU A 44 2.35 -22.79 21.52
N GLN A 45 1.84 -23.90 22.05
CA GLN A 45 0.97 -23.88 23.22
C GLN A 45 1.64 -23.20 24.42
N SER A 46 2.92 -23.46 24.65
CA SER A 46 3.68 -22.84 25.75
C SER A 46 3.91 -21.33 25.55
N GLN A 47 3.82 -20.83 24.31
CA GLN A 47 4.06 -19.42 23.98
C GLN A 47 2.77 -18.59 23.87
N ILE A 48 1.59 -19.21 23.76
CA ILE A 48 0.32 -18.47 23.64
C ILE A 48 0.06 -17.56 24.83
N ASP A 49 0.36 -18.04 26.04
CA ASP A 49 0.14 -17.30 27.28
C ASP A 49 1.37 -16.49 27.72
N THR A 50 2.46 -16.52 26.94
CA THR A 50 3.64 -15.70 27.26
C THR A 50 3.38 -14.25 26.89
N GLU A 51 3.60 -13.37 27.86
CA GLU A 51 3.51 -11.93 27.67
C GLU A 51 4.51 -11.51 26.59
N ILE A 52 4.02 -10.85 25.54
CA ILE A 52 4.87 -10.40 24.44
C ILE A 52 5.86 -9.38 25.00
N PRO A 53 7.18 -9.59 24.83
CA PRO A 53 8.18 -8.65 25.30
C PRO A 53 7.90 -7.22 24.82
N GLU A 54 8.01 -6.25 25.73
CA GLU A 54 7.70 -4.84 25.47
C GLU A 54 8.50 -4.27 24.28
N ASN A 55 9.73 -4.74 24.08
CA ASN A 55 10.58 -4.35 22.96
C ASN A 55 10.05 -4.82 21.58
N ILE A 56 9.30 -5.92 21.53
CA ILE A 56 8.65 -6.42 20.31
C ILE A 56 7.38 -5.61 20.06
N LEU A 57 6.59 -5.35 21.10
CA LEU A 57 5.43 -4.45 21.04
C LEU A 57 5.84 -3.06 20.54
N GLU A 58 6.94 -2.52 21.05
CA GLU A 58 7.48 -1.23 20.63
C GLU A 58 7.93 -1.27 19.16
N LYS A 59 8.61 -2.34 18.72
CA LYS A 59 8.97 -2.51 17.29
C LYS A 59 7.75 -2.61 16.37
N ILE A 60 6.73 -3.34 16.80
CA ILE A 60 5.46 -3.47 16.08
C ILE A 60 4.76 -2.11 16.03
N ASN A 61 4.64 -1.43 17.17
CA ASN A 61 4.05 -0.10 17.27
C ASN A 61 4.81 0.93 16.44
N ASN A 62 6.15 0.91 16.43
CA ASN A 62 6.96 1.81 15.60
C ASN A 62 6.77 1.52 14.10
N LYS A 63 6.64 0.26 13.71
CA LYS A 63 6.38 -0.14 12.32
C LYS A 63 4.96 0.22 11.88
N ILE A 64 3.96 0.04 12.75
CA ILE A 64 2.57 0.44 12.54
C ILE A 64 2.43 1.97 12.55
N SER A 65 3.11 2.67 13.46
CA SER A 65 3.10 4.14 13.51
C SER A 65 3.81 4.74 12.30
N GLY A 66 4.85 4.10 11.78
CA GLY A 66 5.46 4.46 10.49
C GLY A 66 4.52 4.25 9.29
N LEU A 67 3.51 3.37 9.42
CA LEU A 67 2.44 3.15 8.43
C LEU A 67 1.24 4.09 8.64
N ASN A 68 0.99 4.52 9.88
CA ASN A 68 -0.20 5.26 10.33
C ASN A 68 0.07 6.73 10.68
N ALA A 69 1.26 7.24 10.40
CA ALA A 69 1.46 8.67 10.52
C ALA A 69 0.54 9.34 9.48
N ASN A 70 -0.54 9.96 9.96
CA ASN A 70 -1.35 10.97 9.26
C ASN A 70 -0.46 12.20 9.00
N THR A 71 0.67 11.98 8.34
CA THR A 71 1.56 13.04 7.89
C THR A 71 1.01 13.49 6.56
N ASP A 72 0.46 14.69 6.56
CA ASP A 72 0.13 15.42 5.35
C ASP A 72 1.38 15.53 4.48
N ILE A 73 1.39 14.81 3.35
CA ILE A 73 2.51 14.84 2.40
C ILE A 73 2.26 16.01 1.47
N ILE A 74 3.08 17.04 1.63
CA ILE A 74 2.98 18.25 0.84
C ILE A 74 3.75 18.07 -0.48
N LEU A 75 3.03 18.12 -1.61
CA LEU A 75 3.64 18.20 -2.93
C LEU A 75 3.70 19.65 -3.40
N LYS A 76 4.91 20.12 -3.67
CA LYS A 76 5.16 21.46 -4.20
C LYS A 76 5.37 21.38 -5.71
N LYS A 77 4.95 22.41 -6.43
CA LYS A 77 5.14 22.51 -7.87
C LYS A 77 6.64 22.47 -8.21
N GLU A 78 7.01 21.60 -9.14
CA GLU A 78 8.36 21.53 -9.66
C GLU A 78 8.58 22.73 -10.58
N ASN A 79 9.43 23.67 -10.15
CA ASN A 79 9.86 24.78 -10.98
C ASN A 79 10.82 24.23 -12.03
N ASN A 80 10.27 23.70 -13.12
CA ASN A 80 11.04 23.42 -14.31
C ASN A 80 11.61 24.75 -14.81
N LYS A 81 12.87 25.04 -14.48
CA LYS A 81 13.69 25.83 -15.40
C LYS A 81 13.70 25.03 -16.69
N LEU A 82 12.93 25.46 -17.68
CA LEU A 82 13.12 25.06 -19.07
C LEU A 82 14.56 25.43 -19.41
N ASN A 83 15.50 24.51 -19.16
CA ASN A 83 16.77 24.55 -19.82
C ASN A 83 16.44 24.28 -21.28
N GLY A 84 16.30 25.35 -22.05
CA GLY A 84 16.20 25.28 -23.50
C GLY A 84 17.46 24.62 -24.03
N THR A 85 17.36 23.33 -24.33
CA THR A 85 18.16 22.72 -25.39
C THR A 85 17.20 22.30 -26.46
N SER A 86 16.95 23.23 -27.37
CA SER A 86 16.49 22.95 -28.73
C SER A 86 17.41 21.90 -29.34
N THR A 87 17.01 20.64 -29.28
CA THR A 87 17.41 19.68 -30.30
C THR A 87 16.24 19.64 -31.27
N GLU A 88 16.37 20.47 -32.31
CA GLU A 88 15.54 20.40 -33.51
C GLU A 88 15.60 18.98 -34.07
N PHE A 89 14.56 18.19 -33.79
CA PHE A 89 14.16 17.12 -34.69
C PHE A 89 12.95 17.63 -35.46
N HIS A 90 13.22 18.20 -36.64
CA HIS A 90 12.19 18.53 -37.62
C HIS A 90 11.64 17.23 -38.21
N LEU A 91 10.60 16.68 -37.57
CA LEU A 91 9.73 15.69 -38.21
C LEU A 91 8.60 16.46 -38.89
N ALA A 92 8.80 16.76 -40.18
CA ALA A 92 7.76 17.32 -41.02
C ALA A 92 6.76 16.22 -41.39
N ALA A 93 5.60 16.20 -40.73
CA ALA A 93 4.39 15.58 -41.25
C ALA A 93 3.23 16.56 -41.05
N ALA A 94 2.74 17.10 -42.17
CA ALA A 94 1.70 18.10 -42.23
C ALA A 94 0.36 17.56 -41.70
N SER A 95 -0.22 18.25 -40.73
CA SER A 95 -1.66 18.26 -40.46
C SER A 95 -2.01 19.59 -39.77
N PRO A 96 -2.95 20.40 -40.32
CA PRO A 96 -3.36 21.65 -39.70
C PRO A 96 -4.46 21.35 -38.67
N THR A 97 -4.04 20.94 -37.49
CA THR A 97 -4.85 21.07 -36.28
C THR A 97 -3.88 21.53 -35.22
N SER A 98 -4.00 22.80 -34.84
CA SER A 98 -3.28 23.38 -33.71
C SER A 98 -3.37 22.41 -32.54
N PRO A 99 -2.28 21.76 -32.10
CA PRO A 99 -2.36 20.94 -30.91
C PRO A 99 -2.56 21.93 -29.77
N THR A 100 -3.74 21.92 -29.15
CA THR A 100 -3.95 22.66 -27.91
C THR A 100 -2.84 22.23 -26.97
N VAL A 101 -1.98 23.18 -26.59
CA VAL A 101 -0.82 22.89 -25.75
C VAL A 101 -1.36 22.51 -24.39
N GLU A 102 -1.55 21.21 -24.15
CA GLU A 102 -1.94 20.67 -22.84
C GLU A 102 -0.92 21.20 -21.83
N LYS A 103 -1.37 22.13 -20.98
CA LYS A 103 -0.51 22.63 -19.92
C LYS A 103 -0.36 21.48 -18.93
N THR A 104 0.86 21.05 -18.68
CA THR A 104 1.14 20.06 -17.63
C THR A 104 1.90 20.70 -16.48
N GLN A 105 1.51 20.35 -15.26
CA GLN A 105 2.19 20.75 -14.04
C GLN A 105 2.57 19.51 -13.25
N THR A 106 3.82 19.47 -12.80
CA THR A 106 4.37 18.38 -11.98
C THR A 106 4.56 18.88 -10.55
N PHE A 107 4.19 18.04 -9.60
CA PHE A 107 4.30 18.30 -8.16
C PHE A 107 5.08 17.16 -7.52
N ARG A 108 5.96 17.48 -6.57
CA ARG A 108 6.79 16.48 -5.89
C ARG A 108 6.91 16.80 -4.40
N ASP A 109 7.01 15.77 -3.58
CA ASP A 109 7.39 15.91 -2.17
C ASP A 109 8.90 16.17 -2.02
N GLU A 110 9.29 16.69 -0.86
CA GLU A 110 10.70 17.01 -0.56
C GLU A 110 11.61 15.78 -0.62
N LYS A 111 11.08 14.59 -0.32
CA LYS A 111 11.84 13.33 -0.31
C LYS A 111 11.75 12.56 -1.64
N SER A 112 11.10 13.12 -2.66
CA SER A 112 10.87 12.48 -3.97
C SER A 112 10.30 11.05 -3.86
N GLN A 113 9.44 10.80 -2.86
CA GLN A 113 8.69 9.55 -2.70
C GLN A 113 7.38 9.57 -3.49
N TYR A 114 6.81 10.75 -3.72
CA TYR A 114 5.53 10.95 -4.37
C TYR A 114 5.64 12.01 -5.47
N LEU A 115 5.03 11.71 -6.61
CA LEU A 115 4.98 12.59 -7.76
C LEU A 115 3.54 12.69 -8.22
N ALA A 116 3.04 13.90 -8.43
CA ALA A 116 1.74 14.11 -9.05
C ALA A 116 1.91 14.92 -10.34
N LYS A 117 1.13 14.58 -11.36
CA LYS A 117 1.09 15.30 -12.63
C LYS A 117 -0.35 15.72 -12.92
N VAL A 118 -0.57 17.02 -13.02
CA VAL A 118 -1.83 17.61 -13.46
C VAL A 118 -1.71 17.93 -14.95
N ILE A 119 -2.68 17.45 -15.72
CA ILE A 119 -2.84 17.76 -17.15
C ILE A 119 -4.10 18.59 -17.28
N TYR A 120 -3.97 19.81 -17.82
CA TYR A 120 -5.09 20.69 -18.10
C TYR A 120 -5.53 20.49 -19.55
N GLY A 121 -6.72 19.94 -19.74
CA GLY A 121 -7.37 19.81 -21.05
C GLY A 121 -8.44 20.89 -21.25
N ASP A 122 -9.01 20.94 -22.45
CA ASP A 122 -10.05 21.92 -22.80
C ASP A 122 -11.39 21.63 -22.10
N ASP A 123 -11.75 20.34 -21.99
CA ASP A 123 -13.00 19.88 -21.37
C ASP A 123 -12.81 19.36 -19.95
N GLU A 124 -11.67 18.69 -19.68
CA GLU A 124 -11.42 18.05 -18.39
C GLU A 124 -9.95 18.18 -17.94
N ASN A 125 -9.77 18.33 -16.63
CA ASN A 125 -8.45 18.31 -16.00
C ASN A 125 -8.22 16.95 -15.35
N ARG A 126 -7.02 16.41 -15.50
CA ARG A 126 -6.68 15.06 -15.03
C ARG A 126 -5.48 15.09 -14.10
N LEU A 127 -5.60 14.38 -12.98
CA LEU A 127 -4.53 14.20 -12.00
C LEU A 127 -4.03 12.77 -12.04
N PHE A 128 -2.73 12.62 -12.24
CA PHE A 128 -1.99 11.36 -12.10
C PHE A 128 -1.16 11.42 -10.82
N LEU A 129 -1.13 10.33 -10.06
CA LEU A 129 -0.34 10.20 -8.85
C LEU A 129 0.60 9.00 -8.96
N PHE A 130 1.85 9.15 -8.55
CA PHE A 130 2.85 8.11 -8.58
C PHE A 130 3.54 8.04 -7.23
N ALA A 131 3.75 6.82 -6.74
CA ALA A 131 4.54 6.54 -5.56
C ALA A 131 5.79 5.75 -5.96
N LYS A 132 6.93 6.07 -5.34
CA LYS A 132 8.19 5.37 -5.58
C LYS A 132 8.17 3.95 -5.02
N ASN A 133 7.45 3.74 -3.91
CA ASN A 133 7.25 2.42 -3.33
C ASN A 133 5.92 1.83 -3.85
N PRO A 134 5.95 0.68 -4.55
CA PRO A 134 4.75 0.03 -5.07
C PRO A 134 3.80 -0.50 -3.99
N ASP A 135 4.26 -0.66 -2.75
CA ASP A 135 3.47 -1.18 -1.64
C ASP A 135 2.60 -0.12 -0.94
N VAL A 136 2.60 1.13 -1.43
CA VAL A 136 1.76 2.19 -0.86
C VAL A 136 0.28 1.91 -1.16
N ASN A 137 -0.53 1.92 -0.11
CA ASN A 137 -1.97 1.63 -0.14
C ASN A 137 -2.75 2.45 -1.17
N ASN A 138 -3.81 1.84 -1.69
CA ASN A 138 -4.70 2.37 -2.74
C ASN A 138 -5.69 3.46 -2.25
N ASN A 139 -5.50 4.00 -1.04
CA ASN A 139 -6.43 4.93 -0.42
C ASN A 139 -5.73 6.24 -0.07
N ILE A 140 -5.63 7.14 -1.04
CA ILE A 140 -4.97 8.42 -0.86
C ILE A 140 -6.01 9.52 -1.04
N CYS A 141 -6.13 10.41 -0.06
CA CYS A 141 -6.95 11.61 -0.20
C CYS A 141 -6.06 12.77 -0.65
N VAL A 142 -6.39 13.36 -1.79
CA VAL A 142 -5.67 14.48 -2.39
C VAL A 142 -6.47 15.75 -2.17
N LYS A 143 -5.95 16.66 -1.36
CA LYS A 143 -6.47 18.01 -1.23
C LYS A 143 -5.72 18.94 -2.18
N ILE A 144 -6.49 19.69 -2.98
CA ILE A 144 -5.97 20.63 -3.97
C ILE A 144 -6.05 22.05 -3.41
N LEU A 145 -4.96 22.81 -3.49
CA LEU A 145 -4.92 24.22 -3.10
C LEU A 145 -4.75 25.12 -4.33
N PRO A 146 -5.43 26.29 -4.37
CA PRO A 146 -6.13 26.94 -3.26
C PRO A 146 -7.61 26.60 -3.11
N SER A 147 -8.20 25.77 -4.00
CA SER A 147 -9.64 25.48 -3.99
C SER A 147 -10.15 24.72 -2.76
N GLU A 148 -9.23 24.07 -2.03
CA GLU A 148 -9.50 23.17 -0.91
C GLU A 148 -10.33 21.93 -1.26
N ASN A 149 -10.58 21.66 -2.54
CA ASN A 149 -11.31 20.49 -2.97
C ASN A 149 -10.51 19.21 -2.67
N GLU A 150 -11.20 18.21 -2.15
CA GLU A 150 -10.64 16.90 -1.82
C GLU A 150 -11.11 15.85 -2.82
N TYR A 151 -10.18 15.03 -3.27
CA TYR A 151 -10.41 13.94 -4.22
C TYR A 151 -9.85 12.65 -3.67
N TYR A 152 -10.58 11.56 -3.86
CA TYR A 152 -10.09 10.23 -3.54
C TYR A 152 -9.27 9.68 -4.70
N ALA A 153 -8.07 9.19 -4.38
CA ALA A 153 -7.10 8.68 -5.31
C ALA A 153 -6.78 7.22 -5.00
N ASN A 154 -7.13 6.35 -5.95
CA ASN A 154 -6.65 4.99 -6.02
C ASN A 154 -5.61 4.90 -7.14
N LEU A 155 -4.38 4.51 -6.80
CA LEU A 155 -3.26 4.44 -7.76
C LEU A 155 -3.54 3.49 -8.94
N LYS A 156 -4.45 2.53 -8.79
CA LYS A 156 -4.87 1.60 -9.85
C LYS A 156 -5.95 2.16 -10.78
N GLU A 157 -6.64 3.23 -10.36
CA GLU A 157 -7.80 3.80 -11.06
C GLU A 157 -7.50 5.21 -11.60
N LEU A 158 -6.22 5.54 -11.75
CA LEU A 158 -5.78 6.81 -12.34
C LEU A 158 -6.11 6.90 -13.84
N PRO A 159 -6.33 8.11 -14.37
CA PRO A 159 -6.29 9.41 -13.69
C PRO A 159 -7.58 9.78 -12.95
N ILE A 160 -7.45 10.69 -11.99
CA ILE A 160 -8.60 11.31 -11.30
C ILE A 160 -9.04 12.53 -12.09
N ASN A 161 -10.34 12.65 -12.32
CA ASN A 161 -10.93 13.81 -12.97
C ASN A 161 -11.10 14.96 -11.96
N ILE A 162 -10.41 16.07 -12.22
CA ILE A 162 -10.39 17.29 -11.40
C ILE A 162 -10.88 18.50 -12.20
N SER A 163 -11.86 18.31 -13.09
CA SER A 163 -12.36 19.33 -14.04
C SER A 163 -12.78 20.69 -13.45
N LYS A 164 -12.98 20.80 -12.13
CA LYS A 164 -13.30 22.07 -11.46
C LYS A 164 -12.07 22.93 -11.16
N GLU A 165 -10.87 22.38 -11.28
CA GLU A 165 -9.63 23.02 -10.84
C GLU A 165 -8.98 23.87 -11.93
N LYS A 166 -9.07 25.20 -11.82
CA LYS A 166 -8.45 26.10 -12.81
C LYS A 166 -6.96 26.39 -12.55
N LEU A 167 -6.53 26.29 -11.30
CA LEU A 167 -5.18 26.62 -10.87
C LEU A 167 -4.79 25.77 -9.67
N VAL A 168 -3.86 24.83 -9.88
CA VAL A 168 -3.28 24.02 -8.81
C VAL A 168 -1.93 24.63 -8.42
N GLU A 169 -1.81 25.09 -7.18
CA GLU A 169 -0.56 25.62 -6.63
C GLU A 169 0.19 24.58 -5.81
N GLN A 170 -0.57 23.76 -5.08
CA GLN A 170 -0.04 22.80 -4.13
C GLN A 170 -1.03 21.64 -3.99
N LEU A 171 -0.50 20.44 -3.71
CA LEU A 171 -1.29 19.27 -3.40
C LEU A 171 -0.87 18.75 -2.02
N ILE A 172 -1.85 18.31 -1.23
CA ILE A 172 -1.62 17.65 0.05
C ILE A 172 -2.17 16.23 -0.05
N LEU A 173 -1.32 15.23 0.17
CA LEU A 173 -1.74 13.84 0.20
C LEU A 173 -1.91 13.39 1.65
N LYS A 174 -3.02 12.71 1.93
CA LYS A 174 -3.27 11.98 3.17
C LYS A 174 -3.36 10.50 2.84
N LEU A 175 -2.52 9.70 3.45
CA LEU A 175 -2.53 8.25 3.29
C LEU A 175 -3.59 7.63 4.21
N ASN A 176 -4.25 6.57 3.75
CA ASN A 176 -5.25 5.80 4.50
C ASN A 176 -6.47 6.64 4.93
N CYS A 177 -7.07 7.32 3.97
CA CYS A 177 -8.51 7.59 4.06
C CYS A 177 -9.33 6.37 3.57
#